data_AF-A0A0S8G995-F1
#
_entry.id   AF-A0A0S8G995-F1
#
_cell.length_a   1.000
_cell.length_b   1.000
_cell.length_c   1.000
_cell.angle_alpha   90.00
_cell.angle_beta   90.00
_cell.angle_gamma   90.00
#
_symmetry.space_group_name_H-M   'P 1'
#
loop_
_entity.id
_entity.type
_entity.pdbx_description
1 polymer ?
#
loop_
_entity_poly.entity_id
_entity_poly.type
_entity_poly.pdbx_seq_one_letter_code
_entity_poly.pdbx_strand_id
1 'polypeptide(L)'
;MAKRGVPLALCFVMGVLMAVQFFVPHPLSRYVYENVLDWMQIVSVFALAVGVIGLGRIHWRRVVVRRAGWRYSIATLAGLAVMGILGVVGGIEQGTPYAWLFRYVQAPMQSTMMSLLAFFVVSAAYRGFRVRTREAGILLAAAMVVMLGRVPIGEAIHRAIPIASNWVLNVPNTAAMRGITIGIGLGAISTSLRIIFGVERSYLGVE
;
A
#
# COMPACT_ATOMS: atom_id res chain seq x y z
N MET A 1 -10.85 31.15 19.58
CA MET A 1 -11.88 30.17 19.19
C MET A 1 -12.21 30.18 17.69
N ALA A 2 -12.45 31.33 17.04
CA ALA A 2 -12.81 31.40 15.62
C ALA A 2 -11.80 30.75 14.63
N LYS A 3 -10.49 30.86 14.90
CA LYS A 3 -9.42 30.33 14.01
C LYS A 3 -9.45 28.80 13.80
N ARG A 4 -10.04 28.02 14.72
CA ARG A 4 -10.18 26.56 14.61
C ARG A 4 -11.61 26.12 14.29
N GLY A 5 -12.60 26.92 14.68
CA GLY A 5 -14.02 26.62 14.42
C GLY A 5 -14.37 26.68 12.94
N VAL A 6 -13.79 27.61 12.18
CA VAL A 6 -14.08 27.77 10.75
C VAL A 6 -13.61 26.55 9.93
N PRO A 7 -12.35 26.07 10.04
CA PRO A 7 -11.93 24.85 9.34
C PRO A 7 -12.74 23.60 9.72
N LEU A 8 -13.08 23.44 11.01
CA LEU A 8 -13.88 22.31 11.48
C LEU A 8 -15.31 22.34 10.93
N ALA A 9 -15.95 23.52 10.94
CA ALA A 9 -17.28 23.70 10.37
C ALA A 9 -17.27 23.43 8.86
N LEU A 10 -16.25 23.92 8.14
CA LEU A 10 -16.09 23.66 6.72
C LEU A 10 -15.91 22.16 6.43
N CYS A 11 -15.05 21.48 7.19
CA CYS A 11 -14.83 20.04 7.06
C CYS A 11 -16.12 19.25 7.30
N PHE A 12 -16.87 19.60 8.36
CA PHE A 12 -18.16 18.99 8.67
C PHE A 12 -19.17 19.17 7.53
N VAL A 13 -19.37 20.40 7.08
CA VAL A 13 -20.33 20.73 6.01
C VAL A 13 -19.96 20.03 4.71
N MET A 14 -18.70 20.13 4.28
CA MET A 14 -18.24 19.48 3.05
C MET A 14 -18.30 17.96 3.14
N GLY A 15 -17.94 17.38 4.28
CA GLY A 15 -18.02 15.94 4.52
C GLY A 15 -19.46 15.41 4.45
N VAL A 16 -20.41 16.09 5.10
CA VAL A 16 -21.83 15.75 5.05
C VAL A 16 -22.40 15.94 3.64
N LEU A 17 -22.08 17.05 2.98
CA LEU A 17 -22.53 17.31 1.60
C LEU A 17 -22.05 16.22 0.64
N MET A 18 -20.78 15.84 0.68
CA MET A 18 -20.23 14.78 -0.18
C MET A 18 -20.85 13.41 0.13
N ALA A 19 -21.11 13.11 1.41
CA ALA A 19 -21.77 11.87 1.80
C ALA A 19 -23.21 11.78 1.26
N VAL A 20 -23.96 12.89 1.33
CA VAL A 20 -25.35 12.94 0.82
C VAL A 20 -25.37 12.93 -0.72
N GLN A 21 -24.47 13.69 -1.35
CA GLN A 21 -24.37 13.82 -2.81
C GLN A 21 -24.24 12.46 -3.51
N PHE A 22 -23.50 11.52 -2.90
CA PHE A 22 -23.31 10.16 -3.43
C PHE A 22 -24.63 9.44 -3.72
N PHE A 23 -25.70 9.70 -2.96
CA PHE A 23 -26.99 9.05 -3.11
C PHE A 23 -27.97 9.81 -4.03
N VAL A 24 -27.59 10.99 -4.55
CA VAL A 24 -28.48 11.86 -5.34
C VAL A 24 -28.11 11.79 -6.84
N PRO A 25 -28.91 11.10 -7.69
CA PRO A 25 -28.61 10.92 -9.11
C PRO A 25 -29.03 12.12 -9.99
N HIS A 26 -28.87 13.35 -9.52
CA HIS A 26 -29.18 14.56 -10.29
C HIS A 26 -27.95 15.02 -11.11
N PRO A 27 -28.12 15.50 -12.37
CA PRO A 27 -27.04 16.15 -13.14
C PRO A 27 -26.16 17.15 -12.39
N LEU A 28 -26.73 18.05 -11.56
CA LEU A 28 -25.96 19.02 -10.77
C LEU A 28 -25.10 18.34 -9.69
N SER A 29 -25.62 17.29 -9.06
CA SER A 29 -24.89 16.47 -8.08
C SER A 29 -23.68 15.77 -8.71
N ARG A 30 -23.86 15.20 -9.91
CA ARG A 30 -22.77 14.56 -10.66
C ARG A 30 -21.70 15.57 -11.08
N TYR A 31 -22.12 16.73 -11.59
CA TYR A 31 -21.19 17.79 -11.95
C TYR A 31 -20.32 18.22 -10.76
N VAL A 32 -20.91 18.46 -9.59
CA VAL A 32 -20.14 18.82 -8.38
C VAL A 32 -19.21 17.67 -7.96
N TYR A 33 -19.66 16.41 -8.02
CA TYR A 33 -18.84 15.24 -7.71
C TYR A 33 -17.59 15.15 -8.58
N GLU A 34 -17.77 15.25 -9.90
CA GLU A 34 -16.69 15.15 -10.88
C GLU A 34 -15.68 16.29 -10.68
N ASN A 35 -16.14 17.53 -10.45
CA ASN A 35 -15.24 18.65 -10.15
C ASN A 35 -14.43 18.42 -8.86
N VAL A 36 -15.04 17.88 -7.81
CA VAL A 36 -14.33 17.57 -6.56
C VAL A 36 -13.29 16.46 -6.79
N LEU A 37 -13.61 15.43 -7.60
CA LEU A 37 -12.66 14.40 -7.98
C LEU A 37 -11.48 14.98 -8.76
N ASP A 38 -11.73 15.90 -9.70
CA ASP A 38 -10.67 16.58 -10.44
C ASP A 38 -9.76 17.38 -9.50
N TRP A 39 -10.34 18.11 -8.54
CA TRP A 39 -9.57 18.82 -7.51
C TRP A 39 -8.75 17.85 -6.65
N MET A 40 -9.32 16.70 -6.25
CA MET A 40 -8.58 15.66 -5.52
C MET A 40 -7.42 15.09 -6.35
N GLN A 41 -7.60 14.91 -7.65
CA GLN A 41 -6.54 14.46 -8.55
C GLN A 41 -5.41 15.48 -8.62
N ILE A 42 -5.73 16.77 -8.76
CA ILE A 42 -4.75 17.86 -8.73
C ILE A 42 -3.99 17.86 -7.39
N VAL A 43 -4.70 17.81 -6.26
CA VAL A 43 -4.09 17.75 -4.92
C VAL A 43 -3.19 16.53 -4.76
N SER A 44 -3.58 15.38 -5.30
CA SER A 44 -2.79 14.14 -5.22
C SER A 44 -1.45 14.24 -5.97
N VAL A 45 -1.40 14.94 -7.10
CA VAL A 45 -0.14 15.21 -7.82
C VAL A 45 0.79 16.07 -6.96
N PHE A 46 0.27 17.11 -6.31
CA PHE A 46 1.05 17.93 -5.38
C PHE A 46 1.48 17.16 -4.13
N ALA A 47 0.61 16.31 -3.59
CA ALA A 47 0.93 15.44 -2.46
C ALA A 47 2.08 14.48 -2.80
N LEU A 48 2.10 13.94 -4.02
CA LEU A 48 3.22 13.13 -4.50
C LEU A 48 4.52 13.95 -4.57
N ALA A 49 4.46 15.18 -5.07
CA ALA A 49 5.62 16.08 -5.07
C ALA A 49 6.14 16.36 -3.64
N VAL A 50 5.25 16.65 -2.69
CA VAL A 50 5.59 16.83 -1.27
C VAL A 50 6.21 15.54 -0.70
N GLY A 51 5.68 14.37 -1.06
CA GLY A 51 6.23 13.07 -0.65
C GLY A 51 7.65 12.85 -1.16
N VAL A 52 7.91 13.14 -2.43
CA VAL A 52 9.25 13.06 -3.04
C VAL A 52 10.22 14.03 -2.37
N ILE A 53 9.81 15.28 -2.15
CA ILE A 53 10.62 16.30 -1.46
C ILE A 53 10.90 15.87 -0.01
N GLY A 54 9.90 15.35 0.70
CA GLY A 54 10.03 14.87 2.08
C GLY A 54 11.01 13.72 2.20
N LEU A 55 10.90 12.72 1.32
CA LEU A 55 11.83 11.60 1.25
C LEU A 55 13.26 12.08 0.95
N GLY A 56 13.41 12.94 -0.05
CA GLY A 56 14.68 13.57 -0.40
C GLY A 56 15.30 14.29 0.80
N ARG A 57 14.53 15.12 1.52
CA ARG A 57 14.99 15.88 2.70
C ARG A 57 15.43 14.96 3.83
N ILE A 58 14.68 13.89 4.12
CA ILE A 58 15.01 12.94 5.20
C ILE A 58 16.33 12.22 4.89
N HIS A 59 16.47 11.69 3.68
CA HIS A 59 17.68 10.95 3.28
C HIS A 59 18.87 11.88 3.10
N TRP A 60 18.68 13.08 2.56
CA TRP A 60 19.73 14.10 2.44
C TRP A 60 20.29 14.49 3.81
N ARG A 61 19.41 14.83 4.77
CA ARG A 61 19.84 15.14 6.15
C ARG A 61 20.58 13.96 6.79
N ARG A 62 20.16 12.72 6.52
CA ARG A 62 20.82 11.51 7.03
C ARG A 62 22.25 11.38 6.50
N VAL A 63 22.47 11.72 5.23
CA VAL A 63 23.80 11.72 4.58
C VAL A 63 24.70 12.81 5.16
N VAL A 64 24.21 14.05 5.25
CA VAL A 64 25.00 15.19 5.78
C VAL A 64 25.43 14.95 7.22
N VAL A 65 24.53 14.45 8.07
CA VAL A 65 24.80 14.19 9.50
C VAL A 65 25.46 12.80 9.72
N ARG A 66 25.74 12.05 8.64
CA ARG A 66 26.35 10.70 8.67
C ARG A 66 25.75 9.74 9.71
N ARG A 67 24.43 9.74 9.86
CA ARG A 67 23.76 8.80 10.79
C ARG A 67 23.97 7.35 10.35
N ALA A 68 23.73 6.40 11.26
CA ALA A 68 23.79 4.97 10.96
C ALA A 68 23.01 4.63 9.67
N GLY A 69 23.64 3.89 8.76
CA GLY A 69 23.05 3.53 7.47
C GLY A 69 23.02 4.65 6.40
N TRP A 70 23.77 5.75 6.56
CA TRP A 70 23.80 6.86 5.59
C TRP A 70 24.18 6.43 4.16
N ARG A 71 25.06 5.43 4.02
CA ARG A 71 25.48 4.90 2.71
C ARG A 71 24.29 4.38 1.89
N TYR A 72 23.33 3.71 2.54
CA TYR A 72 22.11 3.26 1.87
C TYR A 72 21.21 4.42 1.44
N SER A 73 21.27 5.55 2.14
CA SER A 73 20.52 6.75 1.76
C SER A 73 21.06 7.40 0.50
N ILE A 74 22.35 7.23 0.18
CA ILE A 74 22.91 7.65 -1.12
C ILE A 74 22.28 6.83 -2.24
N ALA A 75 22.18 5.51 -2.09
CA ALA A 75 21.54 4.65 -3.08
C ALA A 75 20.08 5.05 -3.29
N THR A 76 19.34 5.39 -2.22
CA THR A 76 17.96 5.89 -2.32
C THR A 76 17.87 7.20 -3.11
N LEU A 77 18.72 8.19 -2.78
CA LEU A 77 18.71 9.48 -3.45
C LEU A 77 19.13 9.37 -4.93
N ALA A 78 20.16 8.55 -5.22
CA ALA A 78 20.61 8.30 -6.58
C ALA A 78 19.52 7.58 -7.39
N GLY A 79 18.89 6.54 -6.84
CA GLY A 79 17.79 5.83 -7.50
C GLY A 79 16.59 6.73 -7.78
N LEU A 80 16.20 7.57 -6.80
CA LEU A 80 15.14 8.55 -6.96
C LEU A 80 15.45 9.55 -8.08
N ALA A 81 16.66 10.11 -8.10
CA ALA A 81 17.08 11.07 -9.11
C ALA A 81 17.15 10.43 -10.51
N VAL A 82 17.79 9.27 -10.63
CA VAL A 82 17.94 8.56 -11.93
C VAL A 82 16.58 8.17 -12.49
N MET A 83 15.73 7.51 -11.70
CA MET A 83 14.41 7.08 -12.19
C MET A 83 13.49 8.28 -12.47
N GLY A 84 13.54 9.32 -11.62
CA GLY A 84 12.77 10.54 -11.83
C GLY A 84 13.17 11.28 -13.11
N ILE A 85 14.46 11.51 -13.32
CA ILE A 85 14.99 12.20 -14.51
C ILE A 85 14.68 11.39 -15.77
N LEU A 86 14.93 10.08 -15.76
CA LEU A 86 14.67 9.24 -16.94
C LEU A 86 13.17 9.15 -17.26
N GLY A 87 12.30 9.09 -16.26
CA GLY A 87 10.86 9.07 -16.47
C GLY A 87 10.32 10.39 -17.04
N VAL A 88 10.84 11.53 -16.58
CA VAL A 88 10.39 12.86 -17.04
C VAL A 88 10.95 13.21 -18.43
N VAL A 89 12.23 12.92 -18.67
CA VAL A 89 12.91 13.30 -19.92
C VAL A 89 12.71 12.26 -21.03
N GLY A 90 12.79 10.97 -20.67
CA GLY A 90 12.77 9.85 -21.63
C GLY A 90 11.45 9.09 -21.70
N GLY A 91 10.47 9.42 -20.87
CA GLY A 91 9.20 8.70 -20.78
C GLY A 91 9.31 7.35 -20.07
N ILE A 92 8.16 6.68 -19.92
CA ILE A 92 8.00 5.42 -19.18
C ILE A 92 7.63 4.22 -20.05
N GLU A 93 7.59 4.41 -21.36
CA GLU A 93 7.14 3.40 -22.32
C GLU A 93 8.16 2.27 -22.51
N GLN A 94 7.71 1.16 -23.10
CA GLN A 94 8.58 0.03 -23.38
C GLN A 94 9.69 0.43 -24.37
N GLY A 95 10.93 0.02 -24.09
CA GLY A 95 12.11 0.39 -24.87
C GLY A 95 12.84 1.64 -24.35
N THR A 96 12.26 2.40 -23.41
CA THR A 96 12.95 3.53 -22.78
C THR A 96 14.02 3.05 -21.77
N PRO A 97 15.06 3.87 -21.49
CA PRO A 97 16.02 3.58 -20.42
C PRO A 97 15.35 3.41 -19.04
N TYR A 98 14.25 4.14 -18.79
CA TYR A 98 13.43 3.97 -17.59
C TYR A 98 12.88 2.53 -17.50
N ALA A 99 12.25 2.03 -18.56
CA ALA A 99 11.68 0.69 -18.58
C ALA A 99 12.75 -0.40 -18.45
N TRP A 100 13.95 -0.18 -19.01
CA TRP A 100 15.07 -1.10 -18.84
C TRP A 100 15.54 -1.18 -17.39
N LEU A 101 15.79 -0.03 -16.73
CA LEU A 101 16.16 0.02 -15.31
C LEU A 101 15.08 -0.58 -14.41
N PHE A 102 13.81 -0.29 -14.71
CA PHE A 102 12.69 -0.89 -14.00
C PHE A 102 12.72 -2.43 -14.11
N ARG A 103 12.85 -2.96 -15.33
CA ARG A 103 12.74 -4.41 -15.59
C ARG A 103 13.95 -5.21 -15.11
N TYR A 104 15.16 -4.65 -15.24
CA TYR A 104 16.40 -5.40 -15.00
C TYR A 104 17.09 -5.03 -13.68
N VAL A 105 16.70 -3.93 -13.04
CA VAL A 105 17.27 -3.53 -11.74
C VAL A 105 16.19 -3.52 -10.67
N GLN A 106 15.11 -2.75 -10.83
CA GLN A 106 14.09 -2.62 -9.79
C GLN A 106 13.30 -3.92 -9.55
N ALA A 107 12.77 -4.54 -10.60
CA ALA A 107 11.94 -5.73 -10.47
C ALA A 107 12.70 -6.94 -9.85
N PRO A 108 13.95 -7.25 -10.24
CA PRO A 108 14.73 -8.28 -9.56
C PRO A 108 15.02 -7.97 -8.10
N MET A 109 15.35 -6.71 -7.75
CA MET A 109 15.55 -6.33 -6.34
C MET A 109 14.28 -6.49 -5.49
N GLN A 110 13.10 -6.21 -6.05
CA GLN A 110 11.84 -6.49 -5.35
C GLN A 110 11.60 -8.00 -5.19
N SER A 111 11.95 -8.79 -6.21
CA SER A 111 11.86 -10.25 -6.15
C SER A 111 12.79 -10.85 -5.08
N THR A 112 14.03 -10.36 -4.95
CA THR A 112 14.95 -10.83 -3.90
C THR A 112 14.44 -10.49 -2.50
N MET A 113 13.88 -9.29 -2.30
CA MET A 113 13.27 -8.91 -1.03
C MET A 113 12.07 -9.81 -0.69
N MET A 114 11.20 -10.08 -1.66
CA MET A 114 10.06 -11.00 -1.49
C MET A 114 10.52 -12.44 -1.22
N SER A 115 11.57 -12.91 -1.88
CA SER A 115 12.15 -14.25 -1.68
C SER A 115 12.73 -14.40 -0.27
N LEU A 116 13.50 -13.41 0.20
CA LEU A 116 14.02 -13.40 1.57
C LEU A 116 12.91 -13.35 2.60
N LEU A 117 11.89 -12.51 2.40
CA LEU A 117 10.72 -12.46 3.27
C LEU A 117 10.00 -13.82 3.30
N ALA A 118 9.76 -14.46 2.16
CA ALA A 118 9.14 -15.78 2.10
C ALA A 118 9.98 -16.81 2.87
N PHE A 119 11.29 -16.85 2.64
CA PHE A 119 12.19 -17.75 3.37
C PHE A 119 12.16 -17.52 4.88
N PHE A 120 12.22 -16.26 5.34
CA PHE A 120 12.17 -15.94 6.77
C PHE A 120 10.81 -16.23 7.39
N VAL A 121 9.71 -15.97 6.69
CA VAL A 121 8.36 -16.32 7.14
C VAL A 121 8.24 -17.83 7.30
N VAL A 122 8.73 -18.63 6.35
CA VAL A 122 8.76 -20.10 6.46
C VAL A 122 9.62 -20.56 7.62
N SER A 123 10.82 -20.01 7.76
CA SER A 123 11.75 -20.37 8.84
C SER A 123 11.18 -20.01 10.23
N ALA A 124 10.54 -18.84 10.35
CA ALA A 124 9.88 -18.40 11.57
C ALA A 124 8.64 -19.25 11.87
N ALA A 125 7.82 -19.54 10.84
CA ALA A 125 6.67 -20.43 10.94
C ALA A 125 7.10 -21.82 11.40
N TYR A 126 8.09 -22.44 10.75
CA TYR A 126 8.60 -23.77 11.12
C TYR A 126 9.10 -23.80 12.58
N ARG A 127 9.86 -22.78 13.01
CA ARG A 127 10.32 -22.68 14.40
C ARG A 127 9.20 -22.41 15.40
N GLY A 128 8.22 -21.58 15.04
CA GLY A 128 7.07 -21.22 15.88
C GLY A 128 6.01 -22.31 15.97
N PHE A 129 5.87 -23.15 14.95
CA PHE A 129 4.88 -24.24 14.88
C PHE A 129 5.43 -25.59 15.36
N ARG A 130 6.73 -25.70 15.70
CA ARG A 130 7.33 -26.93 16.23
C ARG A 130 6.78 -27.33 17.62
N VAL A 131 6.17 -26.40 18.37
CA VAL A 131 5.49 -26.69 19.64
C VAL A 131 4.38 -25.66 19.89
N ARG A 132 3.09 -26.04 19.78
CA ARG A 132 2.10 -25.75 20.85
C ARG A 132 0.68 -26.28 20.68
N THR A 133 0.10 -26.48 19.50
CA THR A 133 -1.31 -26.97 19.40
C THR A 133 -1.66 -27.68 18.07
N ARG A 134 -2.81 -28.37 18.02
CA ARG A 134 -3.31 -29.06 16.82
C ARG A 134 -3.65 -28.07 15.69
N GLU A 135 -4.14 -26.89 16.03
CA GLU A 135 -4.52 -25.84 15.09
C GLU A 135 -3.31 -25.27 14.35
N ALA A 136 -2.20 -25.06 15.07
CA ALA A 136 -0.92 -24.65 14.50
C ALA A 136 -0.39 -25.65 13.45
N GLY A 137 -0.56 -26.95 13.70
CA GLY A 137 -0.18 -28.01 12.76
C GLY A 137 -1.00 -27.95 11.46
N ILE A 138 -2.31 -27.71 11.56
CA ILE A 138 -3.20 -27.56 10.40
C ILE A 138 -2.80 -26.33 9.57
N LEU A 139 -2.50 -25.20 10.21
CA LEU A 139 -2.05 -23.98 9.52
C LEU A 139 -0.71 -24.19 8.83
N LEU A 140 0.24 -24.88 9.46
CA LEU A 140 1.53 -25.22 8.85
C LEU A 140 1.36 -26.13 7.62
N ALA A 141 0.52 -27.17 7.72
CA ALA A 141 0.24 -28.06 6.61
C ALA A 141 -0.40 -27.30 5.43
N ALA A 142 -1.39 -26.44 5.70
CA ALA A 142 -2.03 -25.60 4.68
C ALA A 142 -1.02 -24.65 4.01
N ALA A 143 -0.14 -24.01 4.79
CA ALA A 143 0.91 -23.15 4.26
C ALA A 143 1.89 -23.91 3.36
N MET A 144 2.29 -25.12 3.75
CA MET A 144 3.19 -25.96 2.96
C MET A 144 2.58 -26.37 1.63
N VAL A 145 1.30 -26.78 1.62
CA VAL A 145 0.55 -27.09 0.39
C VAL A 145 0.46 -25.88 -0.54
N VAL A 146 0.11 -24.70 0.00
CA VAL A 146 0.00 -23.47 -0.79
C VAL A 146 1.35 -23.04 -1.37
N MET A 147 2.42 -23.09 -0.58
CA MET A 147 3.75 -22.72 -1.05
C MET A 147 4.25 -23.66 -2.14
N LEU A 148 4.07 -24.97 -1.97
CA LEU A 148 4.47 -25.94 -2.97
C LEU A 148 3.66 -25.79 -4.27
N GLY A 149 2.35 -25.52 -4.17
CA GLY A 149 1.47 -25.31 -5.33
C GLY A 149 1.72 -24.02 -6.12
N ARG A 150 2.48 -23.05 -5.58
CA ARG A 150 2.80 -21.79 -6.25
C ARG A 150 4.16 -21.79 -6.96
N VAL A 151 4.97 -22.83 -6.76
CA VAL A 151 6.27 -22.99 -7.44
C VAL A 151 6.10 -23.93 -8.63
N PRO A 152 6.75 -23.69 -9.80
CA PRO A 152 6.65 -24.58 -10.97
C PRO A 152 6.94 -26.06 -10.68
N ILE A 153 7.78 -26.34 -9.67
CA ILE A 153 8.11 -27.68 -9.20
C ILE A 153 6.87 -28.42 -8.65
N GLY A 154 5.90 -27.71 -8.05
CA GLY A 154 4.69 -28.34 -7.50
C GLY A 154 3.82 -29.00 -8.57
N GLU A 155 3.73 -28.40 -9.76
CA GLU A 155 3.04 -28.99 -10.90
C GLU A 155 3.80 -30.20 -11.46
N ALA A 156 5.14 -30.13 -11.48
CA ALA A 156 5.99 -31.23 -11.94
C ALA A 156 5.92 -32.48 -11.04
N ILE A 157 5.69 -32.30 -9.73
CA ILE A 157 5.55 -33.43 -8.79
C ILE A 157 4.20 -34.12 -8.96
N HIS A 158 3.09 -33.39 -8.80
CA HIS A 158 1.76 -33.96 -8.90
C HIS A 158 0.67 -32.88 -9.06
N ARG A 159 -0.26 -33.07 -10.01
CA ARG A 159 -1.35 -32.13 -10.31
C ARG A 159 -2.28 -31.82 -9.13
N ALA A 160 -2.39 -32.72 -8.15
CA ALA A 160 -3.22 -32.49 -6.96
C ALA A 160 -2.69 -31.36 -6.05
N ILE A 161 -1.38 -31.09 -6.05
CA ILE A 161 -0.77 -30.06 -5.21
C ILE A 161 -1.27 -28.65 -5.59
N PRO A 162 -1.21 -28.21 -6.86
CA PRO A 162 -1.76 -26.91 -7.25
C PRO A 162 -3.28 -26.85 -7.09
N ILE A 163 -4.02 -27.95 -7.29
CA ILE A 163 -5.48 -27.99 -7.06
C ILE A 163 -5.79 -27.72 -5.58
N ALA A 164 -5.12 -28.41 -4.65
CA ALA A 164 -5.31 -28.21 -3.23
C ALA A 164 -4.92 -26.79 -2.79
N SER A 165 -3.79 -26.26 -3.30
CA SER A 165 -3.38 -24.87 -3.08
C SER A 165 -4.45 -23.88 -3.56
N ASN A 166 -4.97 -24.06 -4.78
CA ASN A 166 -6.01 -23.20 -5.33
C ASN A 166 -7.31 -23.28 -4.52
N TRP A 167 -7.69 -24.46 -4.02
CA TRP A 167 -8.84 -24.59 -3.14
C TRP A 167 -8.66 -23.81 -1.83
N VAL A 168 -7.50 -23.92 -1.16
CA VAL A 168 -7.18 -23.16 0.06
C VAL A 168 -7.23 -21.65 -0.21
N LEU A 169 -6.73 -21.21 -1.36
CA LEU A 169 -6.71 -19.79 -1.69
C LEU A 169 -8.11 -19.27 -2.09
N ASN A 170 -8.87 -20.04 -2.85
CA ASN A 170 -10.13 -19.56 -3.42
C ASN A 170 -11.33 -19.72 -2.49
N VAL A 171 -11.24 -20.53 -1.44
CA VAL A 171 -12.35 -20.78 -0.50
C VAL A 171 -12.08 -20.15 0.89
N PRO A 172 -11.22 -20.71 1.77
CA PRO A 172 -11.05 -20.14 3.11
C PRO A 172 -10.26 -18.82 3.10
N ASN A 173 -9.25 -18.67 2.24
CA ASN A 173 -8.47 -17.42 2.19
C ASN A 173 -9.31 -16.25 1.64
N THR A 174 -10.03 -16.43 0.52
CA THR A 174 -10.94 -15.39 0.01
C THR A 174 -12.03 -15.03 1.01
N ALA A 175 -12.58 -16.00 1.75
CA ALA A 175 -13.54 -15.73 2.82
C ALA A 175 -12.93 -14.84 3.93
N ALA A 176 -11.73 -15.19 4.41
CA ALA A 176 -11.00 -14.38 5.38
C ALA A 176 -10.65 -12.99 4.84
N MET A 177 -10.17 -12.90 3.59
CA MET A 177 -9.79 -11.66 2.94
C MET A 177 -11.01 -10.73 2.72
N ARG A 178 -12.19 -11.28 2.44
CA ARG A 178 -13.44 -10.52 2.40
C ARG A 178 -13.76 -9.93 3.77
N GLY A 179 -13.65 -10.73 4.84
CA GLY A 179 -13.84 -10.26 6.21
C GLY A 179 -12.87 -9.12 6.59
N ILE A 180 -11.58 -9.29 6.28
CA ILE A 180 -10.56 -8.26 6.49
C ILE A 180 -10.88 -6.99 5.70
N THR A 181 -11.23 -7.13 4.42
CA THR A 181 -11.58 -5.99 3.56
C THR A 181 -12.79 -5.23 4.10
N ILE A 182 -13.83 -5.94 4.57
CA ILE A 182 -14.98 -5.32 5.23
C ILE A 182 -14.54 -4.58 6.50
N GLY A 183 -13.70 -5.20 7.33
CA GLY A 183 -13.16 -4.59 8.54
C GLY A 183 -12.34 -3.32 8.27
N ILE A 184 -11.47 -3.35 7.25
CA ILE A 184 -10.70 -2.18 6.81
C ILE A 184 -11.64 -1.09 6.30
N GLY A 185 -12.65 -1.44 5.50
CA GLY A 185 -13.66 -0.50 5.01
C GLY A 185 -14.43 0.19 6.14
N LEU A 186 -14.94 -0.57 7.10
CA LEU A 186 -15.62 -0.03 8.29
C LEU A 186 -14.68 0.83 9.14
N GLY A 187 -13.42 0.41 9.30
CA GLY A 187 -12.40 1.19 9.98
C GLY A 187 -12.14 2.54 9.31
N ALA A 188 -11.99 2.55 7.99
CA ALA A 188 -11.80 3.77 7.20
C ALA A 188 -13.01 4.70 7.27
N ILE A 189 -14.24 4.17 7.21
CA ILE A 189 -15.47 4.94 7.40
C ILE A 189 -15.50 5.54 8.80
N SER A 190 -15.17 4.76 9.84
CA SER A 190 -15.13 5.23 11.22
C SER A 190 -14.12 6.36 11.43
N THR A 191 -12.92 6.27 10.86
CA THR A 191 -11.93 7.36 10.90
C THR A 191 -12.42 8.58 10.14
N SER A 192 -13.02 8.39 8.96
CA SER A 192 -13.59 9.49 8.16
C SER A 192 -14.69 10.24 8.92
N LEU A 193 -15.59 9.51 9.59
CA LEU A 193 -16.63 10.11 10.44
C LEU A 193 -16.01 10.88 11.63
N ARG A 194 -15.00 10.33 12.29
CA ARG A 194 -14.29 11.03 13.38
C ARG A 194 -13.66 12.34 12.92
N ILE A 195 -13.13 12.37 11.70
CA ILE A 195 -12.59 13.59 11.08
C ILE A 195 -13.71 14.59 10.76
N ILE A 196 -14.81 14.14 10.11
CA ILE A 196 -15.95 14.99 9.73
C ILE A 196 -16.60 15.63 10.96
N PHE A 197 -16.83 14.86 12.02
CA PHE A 197 -17.37 15.36 13.28
C PHE A 197 -16.35 16.13 14.13
N GLY A 198 -15.10 16.26 13.67
CA GLY A 198 -14.06 17.04 14.33
C GLY A 198 -13.59 16.45 15.67
N VAL A 199 -13.85 15.16 15.89
CA VAL A 199 -13.31 14.39 17.03
C VAL A 199 -11.81 14.18 16.82
N GLU A 200 -11.41 13.85 15.60
CA GLU A 200 -10.02 13.68 15.21
C GLU A 200 -9.53 14.92 14.44
N ARG A 201 -8.54 15.61 15.00
CA ARG A 201 -8.06 16.93 14.52
C ARG A 201 -6.60 16.91 14.05
N SER A 202 -6.04 15.73 13.84
CA SER A 202 -4.64 15.50 13.46
C SER A 202 -4.22 16.26 12.19
N TYR A 203 -5.15 16.51 11.26
CA TYR A 203 -4.92 17.25 10.03
C TYR A 203 -4.78 18.78 10.22
N LEU A 204 -5.16 19.33 11.37
CA LEU A 204 -5.05 20.76 11.66
C LEU A 204 -3.63 21.19 12.06
N GLY A 205 -2.65 20.28 12.04
CA GLY A 205 -1.23 20.57 12.27
C GLY A 205 -0.91 20.98 13.71
N VAL A 206 -1.74 20.55 14.66
CA VAL A 206 -1.63 20.92 16.08
C VAL A 206 -1.48 19.63 16.89
N GLU A 207 -0.32 19.49 17.56
CA GLU A 207 -0.22 18.79 18.84
C GLU A 207 -1.12 19.48 19.88
#